data_AF-A0A1H8PAT8-F1
#
_entry.id   AF-A0A1H8PAT8-F1
#
_cell.length_a   1.000
_cell.length_b   1.000
_cell.length_c   1.000
_cell.angle_alpha   90.00
_cell.angle_beta   90.00
_cell.angle_gamma   90.00
#
_symmetry.space_group_name_H-M   'P 1'
#
loop_
_entity.id
_entity.type
_entity.pdbx_description
1 polymer ?
#
loop_
_entity_poly.entity_id
_entity_poly.type
_entity_poly.pdbx_seq_one_letter_code
_entity_poly.pdbx_strand_id
1 'polypeptide(L)'
;MKSLATLVLAMAGGAAAGQTLTVHYSERAGVHYTTPQGRLAGEAARPVTEALDAAGIAYEIRPTPAKQQLVLLKENREPACMMSWVELPGRDDKGKFSDVIYRDTSERRLWCSKVVPDDVIERFNAALARQAK
;
A
#
# COMPACT_ATOMS: atom_id res chain seq x y z
N MET A 1 -54.00 -11.19 25.69
CA MET A 1 -53.34 -12.27 24.94
C MET A 1 -52.12 -11.70 24.21
N LYS A 2 -50.94 -12.11 24.68
CA LYS A 2 -49.61 -12.13 24.03
C LYS A 2 -49.24 -10.99 23.05
N SER A 3 -48.57 -9.98 23.58
CA SER A 3 -47.69 -9.10 22.82
C SER A 3 -46.48 -9.89 22.31
N LEU A 4 -46.27 -9.91 21.00
CA LEU A 4 -45.02 -10.38 20.38
C LEU A 4 -44.10 -9.17 20.20
N ALA A 5 -43.09 -9.07 21.06
CA ALA A 5 -41.99 -8.13 20.90
C ALA A 5 -40.98 -8.73 19.92
N THR A 6 -40.90 -8.19 18.71
CA THR A 6 -39.89 -8.56 17.71
C THR A 6 -38.59 -7.86 18.05
N LEU A 7 -37.61 -8.62 18.53
CA LEU A 7 -36.25 -8.15 18.78
C LEU A 7 -35.50 -8.06 17.43
N VAL A 8 -35.34 -6.85 16.91
CA VAL A 8 -34.47 -6.58 15.76
C VAL A 8 -33.03 -6.56 16.27
N LEU A 9 -32.28 -7.62 15.98
CA LEU A 9 -30.84 -7.69 16.26
C LEU A 9 -30.11 -6.80 15.24
N ALA A 10 -29.75 -5.59 15.65
CA ALA A 10 -28.90 -4.71 14.86
C ALA A 10 -27.51 -5.36 14.72
N MET A 11 -27.21 -5.89 13.54
CA MET A 11 -25.84 -6.22 13.16
C MET A 11 -25.06 -4.91 13.05
N ALA A 12 -24.40 -4.52 14.14
CA ALA A 12 -23.37 -3.50 14.11
C ALA A 12 -22.18 -4.07 13.33
N GLY A 13 -22.26 -3.98 12.00
CA GLY A 13 -21.10 -4.03 11.14
C GLY A 13 -20.24 -2.82 11.49
N GLY A 14 -19.35 -3.00 12.46
CA GLY A 14 -18.29 -2.05 12.71
C GLY A 14 -17.49 -1.93 11.42
N ALA A 15 -17.76 -0.88 10.64
CA ALA A 15 -16.79 -0.40 9.67
C ALA A 15 -15.55 -0.09 10.49
N ALA A 16 -14.59 -1.02 10.51
CA ALA A 16 -13.23 -0.67 10.88
C ALA A 16 -12.93 0.56 10.03
N ALA A 17 -12.78 1.72 10.67
CA ALA A 17 -12.34 2.94 10.01
C ALA A 17 -10.96 2.59 9.44
N GLY A 18 -10.96 2.12 8.19
CA GLY A 18 -9.79 1.56 7.56
C GLY A 18 -8.76 2.66 7.50
N GLN A 19 -7.64 2.46 8.17
CA GLN A 19 -6.52 3.40 8.07
C GLN A 19 -6.14 3.49 6.59
N THR A 20 -6.26 4.69 6.01
CA THR A 20 -5.82 4.94 4.64
C THR A 20 -4.31 4.80 4.57
N LEU A 21 -3.82 3.91 3.71
CA LEU A 21 -2.39 3.71 3.49
C LEU A 21 -1.84 4.84 2.61
N THR A 22 -0.84 5.58 3.09
CA THR A 22 -0.15 6.57 2.25
C THR A 22 0.92 5.88 1.41
N VAL A 23 0.78 5.85 0.09
CA VAL A 23 1.78 5.29 -0.81
C VAL A 23 2.60 6.42 -1.44
N HIS A 24 3.83 6.55 -0.98
CA HIS A 24 4.77 7.54 -1.49
C HIS A 24 5.50 7.05 -2.73
N TYR A 25 5.74 7.94 -3.67
CA TYR A 25 6.60 7.68 -4.83
C TYR A 25 7.45 8.92 -5.14
N SER A 26 8.59 8.72 -5.79
CA SER A 26 9.46 9.81 -6.25
C SER A 26 9.37 9.88 -7.76
N GLU A 27 9.08 11.01 -8.38
CA GLU A 27 8.93 11.12 -9.84
C GLU A 27 10.10 10.46 -10.62
N ARG A 28 9.77 9.50 -11.49
CA ARG A 28 10.72 8.83 -12.41
C ARG A 28 9.99 8.46 -13.69
N ALA A 29 10.35 9.12 -14.79
CA ALA A 29 9.74 8.91 -16.10
C ALA A 29 9.72 7.42 -16.49
N GLY A 30 8.56 6.95 -16.96
CA GLY A 30 8.32 5.56 -17.34
C GLY A 30 8.04 4.60 -16.17
N VAL A 31 8.51 4.90 -14.95
CA VAL A 31 8.47 3.96 -13.82
C VAL A 31 7.33 4.26 -12.85
N HIS A 32 7.31 5.46 -12.31
CA HIS A 32 6.23 5.98 -11.48
C HIS A 32 6.24 7.50 -11.61
N TYR A 33 5.25 8.03 -12.31
CA TYR A 33 5.18 9.45 -12.66
C TYR A 33 3.75 9.95 -12.69
N THR A 34 3.57 11.25 -12.47
CA THR A 34 2.28 11.90 -12.64
C THR A 34 2.06 12.26 -14.11
N THR A 35 0.96 11.81 -14.72
CA THR A 35 0.57 12.26 -16.06
C THR A 35 0.12 13.72 -16.03
N PRO A 36 0.06 14.43 -17.17
CA PRO A 36 -0.44 15.80 -17.22
C PRO A 36 -1.86 15.98 -16.65
N GLN A 37 -2.65 14.90 -16.56
CA GLN A 37 -4.00 14.87 -15.98
C GLN A 37 -4.00 14.59 -14.47
N GLY A 38 -2.84 14.58 -13.80
CA GLY A 38 -2.73 14.38 -12.36
C GLY A 38 -2.86 12.92 -11.91
N ARG A 39 -2.76 11.95 -12.83
CA ARG A 39 -2.87 10.52 -12.51
C ARG A 39 -1.50 9.88 -12.32
N LEU A 40 -1.34 8.99 -11.35
CA LEU A 40 -0.15 8.16 -11.26
C LEU A 40 -0.13 7.14 -12.42
N ALA A 41 1.03 6.99 -13.05
CA ALA A 41 1.27 6.05 -14.14
C ALA A 41 2.71 5.51 -14.11
N GLY A 42 2.98 4.48 -14.91
CA GLY A 42 4.31 3.87 -15.07
C GLY A 42 4.36 2.40 -14.70
N GLU A 43 5.46 1.75 -15.07
CA GLU A 43 5.66 0.29 -14.96
C GLU A 43 5.60 -0.21 -13.51
N ALA A 44 6.10 0.57 -12.56
CA ALA A 44 6.06 0.24 -11.14
C ALA A 44 4.73 0.65 -10.50
N ALA A 45 4.16 1.76 -10.95
CA ALA A 45 2.92 2.31 -10.41
C ALA A 45 1.73 1.39 -10.67
N ARG A 46 1.62 0.88 -11.90
CA ARG A 46 0.49 0.06 -12.34
C ARG A 46 0.23 -1.17 -11.46
N PRO A 47 1.19 -2.10 -11.25
CA PRO A 47 0.95 -3.29 -10.43
C PRO A 47 0.63 -2.93 -8.97
N VAL A 48 1.17 -1.82 -8.46
CA VAL A 48 0.88 -1.35 -7.10
C VAL A 48 -0.57 -0.90 -6.97
N THR A 49 -1.03 0.02 -7.83
CA THR A 49 -2.40 0.52 -7.76
C THR A 49 -3.42 -0.57 -8.03
N GLU A 50 -3.18 -1.43 -9.04
CA GLU A 50 -4.05 -2.56 -9.36
C GLU A 50 -4.15 -3.55 -8.17
N ALA A 51 -3.06 -3.76 -7.42
CA ALA A 51 -3.05 -4.70 -6.29
C ALA A 51 -3.75 -4.13 -5.07
N LEU A 52 -3.57 -2.83 -4.80
CA LEU A 52 -4.26 -2.13 -3.71
C LEU A 52 -5.78 -2.12 -3.96
N ASP A 53 -6.19 -1.79 -5.18
CA ASP A 53 -7.60 -1.81 -5.61
C ASP A 53 -8.19 -3.22 -5.46
N ALA A 54 -7.53 -4.25 -6.01
CA ALA A 54 -7.99 -5.64 -5.96
C ALA A 54 -7.98 -6.25 -4.55
N ALA A 55 -7.20 -5.69 -3.62
CA ALA A 55 -7.14 -6.09 -2.22
C ALA A 55 -8.15 -5.33 -1.33
N GLY A 56 -8.88 -4.36 -1.88
CA GLY A 56 -9.78 -3.50 -1.12
C GLY A 56 -9.04 -2.68 -0.05
N ILE A 57 -7.79 -2.32 -0.30
CA ILE A 57 -6.99 -1.49 0.61
C ILE A 57 -7.28 -0.03 0.27
N ALA A 58 -7.76 0.75 1.24
CA ALA A 58 -7.88 2.20 1.07
C ALA A 58 -6.49 2.83 1.05
N TYR A 59 -6.18 3.64 0.05
CA TYR A 59 -4.88 4.31 -0.06
C TYR A 59 -5.00 5.70 -0.68
N GLU A 60 -3.96 6.50 -0.44
CA GLU A 60 -3.70 7.72 -1.17
C GLU A 60 -2.31 7.69 -1.78
N ILE A 61 -2.14 8.35 -2.92
CA ILE A 61 -0.85 8.47 -3.60
C ILE A 61 -0.22 9.83 -3.26
N ARG A 62 1.03 9.83 -2.80
CA ARG A 62 1.73 11.06 -2.42
C ARG A 62 3.10 11.20 -3.10
N PRO A 63 3.34 12.21 -3.95
CA PRO A 63 4.68 12.48 -4.45
C PRO A 63 5.57 12.91 -3.28
N THR A 64 6.72 12.27 -3.11
CA THR A 64 7.67 12.57 -2.04
C THR A 64 9.08 12.21 -2.51
N PRO A 65 10.06 13.13 -2.45
CA PRO A 65 11.44 12.84 -2.83
C PRO A 65 12.01 11.64 -2.07
N ALA A 66 12.78 10.78 -2.74
CA ALA A 66 13.32 9.54 -2.14
C ALA A 66 14.07 9.74 -0.81
N LYS A 67 14.81 10.86 -0.66
CA LYS A 67 15.49 11.19 0.61
C LYS A 67 14.52 11.43 1.76
N GLN A 68 13.37 12.06 1.50
CA GLN A 68 12.34 12.29 2.50
C GLN A 68 11.61 11.00 2.86
N GLN A 69 11.36 10.11 1.89
CA GLN A 69 10.79 8.78 2.15
C GLN A 69 11.65 7.97 3.14
N LEU A 70 12.98 8.08 3.05
CA LEU A 70 13.90 7.46 4.03
C LEU A 70 13.73 8.00 5.45
N VAL A 71 13.41 9.29 5.60
CA VAL A 71 13.16 9.89 6.92
C VAL A 71 11.83 9.36 7.46
N LEU A 72 10.77 9.38 6.65
CA LEU A 72 9.44 8.89 7.03
C LEU A 72 9.47 7.42 7.49
N LEU A 73 10.20 6.56 6.77
CA LEU A 73 10.36 5.16 7.18
C LEU A 73 11.20 4.99 8.43
N LYS A 74 12.20 5.82 8.68
CA LYS A 74 12.96 5.75 9.94
C LYS A 74 12.08 6.14 11.13
N GLU A 75 11.21 7.12 10.94
CA GLU A 75 10.32 7.60 11.98
C GLU A 75 9.22 6.59 12.33
N ASN A 76 8.73 5.81 11.34
CA ASN A 76 7.71 4.77 11.56
C ASN A 76 6.49 5.31 12.34
N ARG A 77 5.93 6.46 11.94
CA ARG A 77 4.80 7.10 12.65
C ARG A 77 3.44 6.91 11.98
N GLU A 78 3.44 6.73 10.67
CA GLU A 78 2.22 6.64 9.86
C GLU A 78 2.18 5.30 9.10
N PRO A 79 0.99 4.76 8.81
CA PRO A 79 0.83 3.63 7.89
C PRO A 79 1.16 4.10 6.47
N ALA A 80 2.41 3.93 6.06
CA ALA A 80 2.91 4.45 4.80
C ALA A 80 3.82 3.43 4.11
N CYS A 81 3.73 3.35 2.78
CA CYS A 81 4.60 2.51 1.96
C CYS A 81 5.29 3.35 0.89
N MET A 82 6.54 3.00 0.60
CA MET A 82 7.37 3.69 -0.36
C MET A 82 7.50 2.82 -1.62
N MET A 83 7.16 3.37 -2.78
CA MET A 83 7.11 2.64 -4.03
C MET A 83 8.51 2.46 -4.65
N SER A 84 8.76 1.30 -5.25
CA SER A 84 9.93 1.03 -6.11
C SER A 84 11.30 1.02 -5.39
N TRP A 85 11.32 0.49 -4.18
CA TRP A 85 12.57 0.36 -3.42
C TRP A 85 13.23 -0.98 -3.65
N VAL A 86 14.56 -0.96 -3.75
CA VAL A 86 15.39 -2.17 -3.70
C VAL A 86 15.55 -2.58 -2.25
N GLU A 87 15.33 -3.85 -1.96
CA GLU A 87 15.66 -4.45 -0.68
C GLU A 87 17.19 -4.55 -0.56
N LEU A 88 17.74 -3.88 0.45
CA LEU A 88 19.17 -3.87 0.75
C LEU A 88 19.36 -4.21 2.24
N PRO A 89 20.49 -4.82 2.63
CA PRO A 89 20.76 -5.15 4.03
C PRO A 89 20.53 -3.95 4.96
N GLY A 90 19.77 -4.16 6.04
CA GLY A 90 19.47 -3.15 7.06
C GLY A 90 18.30 -2.21 6.73
N ARG A 91 17.63 -2.37 5.58
CA ARG A 91 16.37 -1.65 5.27
C ARG A 91 15.15 -2.35 5.88
N ASP A 92 15.17 -3.67 5.91
CA ASP A 92 14.22 -4.52 6.64
C ASP A 92 14.18 -4.19 8.15
N ASP A 93 15.30 -3.74 8.72
CA ASP A 93 15.31 -3.22 10.10
C ASP A 93 14.43 -1.98 10.31
N LYS A 94 14.15 -1.20 9.26
CA LYS A 94 13.42 0.07 9.34
C LYS A 94 12.00 0.00 8.79
N GLY A 95 11.64 -1.08 8.11
CA GLY A 95 10.33 -1.25 7.51
C GLY A 95 10.16 -2.65 6.94
N LYS A 96 8.99 -2.94 6.41
CA LYS A 96 8.62 -4.24 5.88
C LYS A 96 8.57 -4.19 4.36
N PHE A 97 9.05 -5.22 3.70
CA PHE A 97 8.99 -5.30 2.24
C PHE A 97 7.79 -6.13 1.77
N SER A 98 7.16 -5.71 0.68
CA SER A 98 6.23 -6.55 -0.07
C SER A 98 6.96 -7.56 -0.92
N ASP A 99 6.20 -8.39 -1.63
CA ASP A 99 6.70 -9.13 -2.80
C ASP A 99 7.13 -8.17 -3.93
N VAL A 100 7.81 -8.71 -4.94
CA VAL A 100 8.35 -7.95 -6.06
C VAL A 100 7.22 -7.35 -6.90
N ILE A 101 7.13 -6.03 -6.92
CA ILE A 101 6.11 -5.28 -7.68
C ILE A 101 6.48 -5.13 -9.15
N TYR A 102 7.76 -5.00 -9.47
CA TYR A 102 8.28 -5.02 -10.85
C TYR A 102 9.79 -5.28 -10.85
N ARG A 103 10.37 -5.56 -12.02
CA ARG A 103 11.81 -5.79 -12.19
C ARG A 103 12.34 -4.79 -13.20
N ASP A 104 13.36 -4.02 -12.82
CA ASP A 104 14.22 -3.29 -13.76
C ASP A 104 15.61 -3.95 -13.81
N THR A 105 16.67 -3.19 -13.51
CA THR A 105 18.00 -3.72 -13.21
C THR A 105 18.02 -4.46 -11.86
N SER A 106 17.00 -4.32 -11.03
CA SER A 106 16.88 -4.99 -9.73
C SER A 106 15.42 -5.31 -9.42
N GLU A 107 15.19 -6.18 -8.43
CA GLU A 107 13.86 -6.38 -7.87
C GLU A 107 13.41 -5.14 -7.10
N ARG A 108 12.15 -4.76 -7.31
CA ARG A 108 11.56 -3.57 -6.71
C ARG A 108 10.34 -3.98 -5.92
N ARG A 109 10.19 -3.42 -4.74
CA ARG A 109 9.17 -3.77 -3.74
C ARG A 109 8.51 -2.49 -3.21
N LEU A 110 7.35 -2.63 -2.59
CA LEU A 110 6.91 -1.64 -1.60
C LEU A 110 7.75 -1.81 -0.34
N TRP A 111 8.20 -0.69 0.22
CA TRP A 111 8.84 -0.65 1.52
C TRP A 111 7.95 0.10 2.50
N CYS A 112 7.26 -0.63 3.35
CA CYS A 112 6.25 -0.16 4.25
C CYS A 112 6.82 0.16 5.63
N SER A 113 6.26 1.16 6.30
CA SER A 113 6.56 1.43 7.70
C SER A 113 6.15 0.24 8.56
N LYS A 114 6.78 0.10 9.72
CA LYS A 114 6.44 -0.94 10.71
C LYS A 114 5.02 -0.79 11.27
N VAL A 115 4.42 0.40 11.12
CA VAL A 115 3.06 0.72 11.58
C VAL A 115 2.00 0.13 10.66
N VAL A 116 2.29 -0.07 9.37
CA VAL A 116 1.37 -0.74 8.45
C VAL A 116 1.06 -2.14 9.03
N PRO A 117 -0.19 -2.56 9.19
CA PRO A 117 -0.49 -3.91 9.68
C PRO A 117 0.03 -5.01 8.74
N ASP A 118 0.40 -6.18 9.28
CA ASP A 118 0.89 -7.30 8.46
C ASP A 118 -0.17 -7.80 7.47
N ASP A 119 -1.45 -7.83 7.87
CA ASP A 119 -2.56 -8.24 7.00
C ASP A 119 -2.70 -7.37 5.74
N VAL A 120 -2.32 -6.09 5.82
CA VAL A 120 -2.35 -5.18 4.67
C VAL A 120 -1.30 -5.61 3.65
N ILE A 121 -0.09 -5.96 4.10
CA ILE A 121 0.99 -6.43 3.23
C ILE A 121 0.65 -7.80 2.65
N GLU A 122 0.09 -8.71 3.46
CA GLU A 122 -0.34 -10.03 3.01
C GLU A 122 -1.44 -9.96 1.95
N ARG A 123 -2.47 -9.11 2.16
CA ARG A 123 -3.54 -8.91 1.17
C ARG A 123 -3.02 -8.27 -0.12
N PHE A 124 -2.11 -7.30 -0.01
CA PHE A 124 -1.43 -6.71 -1.15
C PHE A 124 -0.64 -7.75 -1.94
N ASN A 125 0.21 -8.54 -1.28
CA ASN A 125 1.00 -9.60 -1.90
C ASN A 125 0.12 -10.66 -2.57
N ALA A 126 -0.97 -11.08 -1.91
CA ALA A 126 -1.93 -12.01 -2.49
C ALA A 126 -2.61 -11.45 -3.76
N ALA A 127 -2.91 -10.15 -3.80
CA ALA A 127 -3.45 -9.49 -4.98
C ALA A 127 -2.41 -9.38 -6.10
N LEU A 128 -1.18 -9.01 -5.76
CA LEU A 128 -0.07 -8.93 -6.70
C LEU A 128 0.22 -10.29 -7.37
N ALA A 129 0.24 -11.37 -6.60
CA ALA A 129 0.44 -12.73 -7.12
C ALA A 129 -0.66 -13.19 -8.10
N ARG A 130 -1.87 -12.61 -8.03
CA ARG A 130 -2.95 -12.90 -8.98
C ARG A 130 -2.79 -12.18 -10.31
N GLN A 131 -2.08 -11.05 -10.35
CA GLN A 131 -1.82 -10.27 -11.56
C GLN A 131 -0.68 -10.86 -12.42
N ALA A 132 0.21 -11.63 -11.79
CA ALA A 132 1.34 -12.27 -12.48
C ALA A 132 0.97 -13.58 -13.18
N LYS A 133 -0.31 -13.99 -13.11
CA LYS A 133 -0.87 -15.17 -13.78
C LYS A 133 -1.61 -14.76 -15.04
#